data_AF-A0A3B9QTD5-F1
#
_entry.id   AF-A0A3B9QTD5-F1
#
_cell.length_a   1.000
_cell.length_b   1.000
_cell.length_c   1.000
_cell.angle_alpha   90.00
_cell.angle_beta   90.00
_cell.angle_gamma   90.00
#
_symmetry.space_group_name_H-M   'P 1'
#
loop_
_entity.id
_entity.type
_entity.pdbx_description
1 polymer ?
#
loop_
_entity_poly.entity_id
_entity_poly.type
_entity_poly.pdbx_seq_one_letter_code
_entity_poly.pdbx_strand_id
1 'polypeptide(L)'
;MAKDQDKLRQDDAIIDSIGAYEYGWHDSDLAGETAERGLSEDVVRMISAKKNEPEWMLERRLKALDTFERKPMPTWGADLDDIDFDDFKYFVRSTEKQATSWEELPEDIKNTYDKLGIPEAEMQR
;
A
#
# COMPACT_ATOMS: atom_id res chain seq x y z
N MET A 1 -3.30 -23.53 -9.33
CA MET A 1 -2.69 -24.50 -8.36
C MET A 1 -1.27 -24.97 -8.72
N ALA A 2 -1.02 -25.87 -9.69
CA ALA A 2 0.36 -26.35 -9.94
C ALA A 2 1.26 -25.33 -10.69
N LYS A 3 0.66 -24.49 -11.54
CA LYS A 3 1.36 -23.48 -12.34
C LYS A 3 1.77 -22.24 -11.52
N ASP A 4 0.96 -21.85 -10.54
CA ASP A 4 1.27 -20.69 -9.67
C ASP A 4 2.43 -21.01 -8.73
N GLN A 5 2.46 -22.22 -8.18
CA GLN A 5 3.62 -22.68 -7.42
C GLN A 5 4.88 -22.73 -8.28
N ASP A 6 4.76 -23.05 -9.57
CA ASP A 6 5.90 -23.05 -10.50
C ASP A 6 6.42 -21.65 -10.79
N LYS A 7 5.52 -20.67 -10.93
CA LYS A 7 5.86 -19.26 -11.15
C LYS A 7 6.47 -18.61 -9.91
N LEU A 8 5.89 -18.82 -8.73
CA LEU A 8 6.45 -18.38 -7.45
C LEU A 8 7.87 -18.94 -7.24
N ARG A 9 8.07 -20.23 -7.51
CA ARG A 9 9.41 -20.87 -7.47
C ARG A 9 10.38 -20.26 -8.48
N GLN A 10 9.89 -19.80 -9.63
CA GLN A 10 10.70 -19.15 -10.65
C GLN A 10 11.07 -17.72 -10.24
N ASP A 11 10.14 -16.97 -9.62
CA ASP A 11 10.38 -15.62 -9.10
C ASP A 11 11.37 -15.65 -7.92
N ASP A 12 11.24 -16.61 -7.00
CA ASP A 12 12.19 -16.83 -5.89
C ASP A 12 13.59 -17.18 -6.43
N ALA A 13 13.69 -18.05 -7.43
CA ALA A 13 14.95 -18.40 -8.06
C ALA A 13 15.61 -17.21 -8.79
N ILE A 14 14.81 -16.30 -9.37
CA ILE A 14 15.32 -15.06 -9.97
C ILE A 14 15.84 -14.13 -8.88
N ILE A 15 15.10 -13.95 -7.78
CA ILE A 15 15.51 -13.13 -6.63
C ILE A 15 16.84 -13.66 -6.05
N ASP A 16 16.96 -14.97 -5.85
CA ASP A 16 18.18 -15.61 -5.36
C ASP A 16 19.36 -15.43 -6.33
N SER A 17 19.11 -15.41 -7.65
CA SER A 17 20.14 -15.24 -8.68
C SER A 17 20.74 -13.83 -8.75
N ILE A 18 19.99 -12.82 -8.31
CA ILE A 18 20.41 -11.42 -8.30
C ILE A 18 21.33 -11.13 -7.09
N GLY A 19 21.38 -12.05 -6.12
CA GLY A 19 22.18 -11.91 -4.90
C GLY A 19 21.55 -10.95 -3.88
N ALA A 20 21.98 -11.06 -2.63
CA ALA A 20 21.53 -10.14 -1.59
C ALA A 20 22.07 -8.73 -1.86
N TYR A 21 21.24 -7.71 -1.70
CA TYR A 21 21.64 -6.33 -1.89
C TYR A 21 22.72 -5.91 -0.88
N GLU A 22 23.98 -5.88 -1.32
CA GLU A 22 25.15 -5.74 -0.44
C GLU A 22 25.27 -4.36 0.24
N TYR A 23 24.64 -3.34 -0.32
CA TYR A 23 24.75 -1.97 0.18
C TYR A 23 23.77 -1.64 1.31
N GLY A 24 22.81 -2.54 1.60
CA GLY A 24 21.97 -2.46 2.81
C GLY A 24 21.03 -1.26 2.92
N TRP A 25 20.87 -0.44 1.88
CA TRP A 25 19.87 0.62 1.82
C TRP A 25 18.46 0.05 1.77
N HIS A 26 17.73 0.24 2.85
CA HIS A 26 16.30 0.01 2.94
C HIS A 26 15.75 1.00 3.95
N ASP A 27 14.68 1.71 3.58
CA ASP A 27 13.88 2.47 4.53
C ASP A 27 12.77 1.55 5.06
N SER A 28 12.39 1.74 6.31
CA SER A 28 11.36 0.90 6.95
C SER A 28 9.99 1.15 6.33
N ASP A 29 9.26 0.09 5.94
CA ASP A 29 7.87 0.19 5.48
C ASP A 29 6.87 -0.07 6.62
N LEU A 30 7.06 0.63 7.76
CA LEU A 30 6.19 0.50 8.92
C LEU A 30 4.72 0.77 8.58
N ALA A 31 4.47 1.72 7.67
CA ALA A 31 3.13 2.08 7.22
C ALA A 31 2.48 0.95 6.41
N GLY A 32 3.22 0.31 5.50
CA GLY A 32 2.75 -0.86 4.79
C GLY A 32 2.55 -2.03 5.75
N GLU A 33 3.50 -2.33 6.64
CA GLU A 33 3.45 -3.45 7.59
C GLU A 33 2.23 -3.41 8.51
N THR A 34 1.88 -2.22 8.99
CA THR A 34 0.76 -2.02 9.94
C THR A 34 -0.60 -1.85 9.27
N ALA A 35 -0.65 -1.69 7.95
CA ALA A 35 -1.90 -1.50 7.24
C ALA A 35 -2.78 -2.75 7.31
N GLU A 36 -4.05 -2.53 7.66
CA GLU A 36 -5.07 -3.57 7.75
C GLU A 36 -5.31 -4.20 6.38
N ARG A 37 -5.35 -5.54 6.36
CA ARG A 37 -5.75 -6.32 5.21
C ARG A 37 -7.25 -6.59 5.29
N GLY A 38 -7.85 -6.77 4.13
CA GLY A 38 -9.25 -7.14 4.05
C GLY A 38 -10.15 -6.05 3.52
N LEU A 39 -11.27 -6.50 2.95
CA LEU A 39 -12.33 -5.61 2.52
C LEU A 39 -13.52 -5.75 3.46
N SER A 40 -13.60 -4.87 4.45
CA SER A 40 -14.67 -4.86 5.46
C SER A 40 -15.26 -3.46 5.66
N GLU A 41 -16.41 -3.40 6.33
CA GLU A 41 -17.01 -2.14 6.75
C GLU A 41 -16.07 -1.32 7.64
N ASP A 42 -15.35 -1.98 8.56
CA ASP A 42 -14.39 -1.33 9.46
C ASP A 42 -13.25 -0.68 8.68
N VAL A 43 -12.69 -1.38 7.68
CA VAL A 43 -11.67 -0.84 6.79
C VAL A 43 -12.21 0.36 6.02
N VAL A 44 -13.44 0.29 5.49
CA VAL A 44 -14.06 1.41 4.77
C VAL A 44 -14.25 2.63 5.68
N ARG A 45 -14.73 2.44 6.91
CA ARG A 45 -14.91 3.51 7.90
C ARG A 45 -13.57 4.10 8.32
N MET A 46 -12.56 3.27 8.57
CA MET A 46 -11.20 3.70 8.86
C MET A 46 -10.65 4.58 7.74
N ILE A 47 -10.78 4.16 6.47
CA ILE A 47 -10.31 4.93 5.31
C ILE A 47 -11.01 6.29 5.24
N SER A 48 -12.33 6.32 5.39
CA SER A 48 -13.12 7.55 5.37
C SER A 48 -12.68 8.52 6.46
N ALA A 49 -12.46 8.02 7.68
CA ALA A 49 -11.97 8.81 8.80
C ALA A 49 -10.56 9.34 8.55
N LYS A 50 -9.61 8.50 8.09
CA LYS A 50 -8.23 8.92 7.77
C LYS A 50 -8.17 9.96 6.65
N LYS A 51 -9.13 9.93 5.73
CA LYS A 51 -9.25 10.92 4.63
C LYS A 51 -10.09 12.14 4.99
N ASN A 52 -10.63 12.20 6.20
CA ASN A 52 -11.52 13.28 6.66
C ASN A 52 -12.67 13.53 5.66
N GLU A 53 -13.27 12.44 5.17
CA GLU A 53 -14.34 12.51 4.19
C GLU A 53 -15.67 12.96 4.83
N PRO A 54 -16.51 13.73 4.11
CA PRO A 54 -17.84 14.08 4.57
C PRO A 54 -18.77 12.85 4.62
N GLU A 55 -19.82 12.88 5.45
CA GLU A 55 -20.70 11.72 5.70
C GLU A 55 -21.26 11.08 4.41
N TRP A 56 -21.69 11.90 3.45
CA TRP A 56 -22.24 11.40 2.18
C TRP A 56 -21.25 10.54 1.37
N MET A 57 -19.94 10.78 1.54
CA MET A 57 -18.89 9.96 0.92
C MET A 57 -18.76 8.61 1.60
N LEU A 58 -18.83 8.58 2.94
CA LEU A 58 -18.84 7.34 3.71
C LEU A 58 -20.03 6.47 3.33
N GLU A 59 -21.23 7.03 3.32
CA GLU A 59 -22.45 6.33 2.90
C GLU A 59 -22.31 5.75 1.49
N ARG A 60 -21.71 6.52 0.56
CA ARG A 60 -21.46 6.05 -0.81
C ARG A 60 -20.49 4.87 -0.86
N ARG A 61 -19.44 4.88 -0.03
CA ARG A 61 -18.49 3.76 0.06
C ARG A 61 -19.14 2.51 0.64
N LEU A 62 -19.92 2.65 1.73
CA LEU A 62 -20.63 1.53 2.34
C LEU A 62 -21.62 0.90 1.37
N LYS A 63 -22.36 1.71 0.60
CA LYS A 63 -23.24 1.21 -0.47
C LYS A 63 -22.48 0.48 -1.58
N ALA A 64 -21.25 0.91 -1.89
CA ALA A 64 -20.41 0.24 -2.88
C ALA A 64 -19.93 -1.12 -2.37
N LEU A 65 -19.52 -1.22 -1.09
CA LEU A 65 -19.14 -2.48 -0.44
C LEU A 65 -20.31 -3.48 -0.46
N ASP A 66 -21.48 -3.06 0.01
CA ASP A 66 -22.70 -3.88 0.00
C ASP A 66 -23.12 -4.30 -1.43
N THR A 67 -22.84 -3.47 -2.45
CA THR A 67 -23.05 -3.85 -3.85
C THR A 67 -22.01 -4.85 -4.35
N PHE A 68 -20.76 -4.73 -3.90
CA PHE A 68 -19.68 -5.66 -4.23
C PHE A 68 -19.97 -7.05 -3.66
N GLU A 69 -20.32 -7.16 -2.37
CA GLU A 69 -20.62 -8.42 -1.69
C GLU A 69 -21.81 -9.18 -2.32
N ARG A 70 -22.79 -8.45 -2.86
CA ARG A 70 -23.94 -9.06 -3.56
C ARG A 70 -23.63 -9.52 -4.97
N LYS A 71 -22.58 -9.00 -5.61
CA LYS A 71 -22.29 -9.30 -7.00
C LYS A 71 -21.46 -10.58 -7.07
N PRO A 72 -21.88 -11.58 -7.88
CA PRO A 72 -21.02 -12.73 -8.13
C PRO A 72 -19.78 -12.28 -8.91
N MET A 73 -18.70 -13.05 -8.75
CA MET A 73 -17.50 -12.87 -9.58
C MET A 73 -17.86 -12.99 -11.06
N PRO A 74 -17.35 -12.08 -11.92
CA PRO A 74 -17.66 -12.11 -13.34
C PRO A 74 -17.04 -13.36 -13.97
N THR A 75 -17.80 -14.04 -14.83
CA THR A 75 -17.38 -15.29 -15.49
C THR A 75 -16.75 -15.05 -16.87
N TRP A 76 -16.48 -13.80 -17.22
CA TRP A 76 -15.94 -13.40 -18.52
C TRP A 76 -14.63 -12.66 -18.32
N GLY A 77 -13.68 -12.85 -19.24
CA GLY A 77 -12.35 -12.24 -19.17
C GLY A 77 -11.30 -13.18 -18.61
N ALA A 78 -10.39 -12.64 -17.80
CA ALA A 78 -9.37 -13.43 -17.11
C ALA A 78 -10.01 -14.30 -16.02
N ASP A 79 -9.32 -15.38 -15.68
CA ASP A 79 -9.66 -16.20 -14.52
C ASP A 79 -9.40 -15.41 -13.24
N LEU A 80 -10.37 -15.41 -12.32
CA LEU A 80 -10.35 -14.67 -11.06
C LEU A 80 -10.54 -15.60 -9.86
N ASP A 81 -10.57 -16.92 -10.06
CA ASP A 81 -10.86 -17.91 -9.01
C ASP A 81 -9.82 -17.90 -7.88
N ASP A 82 -8.59 -17.47 -8.17
CA ASP A 82 -7.48 -17.38 -7.22
C ASP A 82 -7.40 -16.01 -6.48
N ILE A 83 -8.35 -15.09 -6.71
CA ILE A 83 -8.34 -13.78 -6.05
C ILE A 83 -8.92 -13.90 -4.64
N ASP A 84 -8.06 -13.77 -3.65
CA ASP A 84 -8.46 -13.52 -2.27
C ASP A 84 -8.48 -12.01 -2.00
N PHE A 85 -9.70 -11.45 -1.89
CA PHE A 85 -9.86 -10.03 -1.59
C PHE A 85 -9.44 -9.68 -0.17
N ASP A 86 -9.43 -10.67 0.74
CA ASP A 86 -9.07 -10.43 2.12
C ASP A 86 -7.56 -10.28 2.32
N ASP A 87 -6.76 -10.73 1.34
CA ASP A 87 -5.31 -10.58 1.36
C ASP A 87 -4.85 -9.18 0.93
N PHE A 88 -5.70 -8.33 0.34
CA PHE A 88 -5.25 -7.02 -0.12
C PHE A 88 -5.22 -5.96 0.99
N LYS A 89 -4.23 -5.07 0.89
CA LYS A 89 -4.19 -3.81 1.65
C LYS A 89 -4.83 -2.72 0.79
N TYR A 90 -6.09 -2.38 1.09
CA TYR A 90 -6.85 -1.38 0.31
C TYR A 90 -6.42 0.06 0.57
N PHE A 91 -5.73 0.30 1.67
CA PHE A 91 -5.26 1.63 2.04
C PHE A 91 -3.98 1.55 2.85
N VAL A 92 -2.94 2.21 2.33
CA VAL A 92 -1.67 2.43 3.03
C VAL A 92 -1.41 3.93 2.98
N ARG A 93 -1.00 4.50 4.11
CA ARG A 93 -0.60 5.90 4.20
C ARG A 93 0.75 5.99 4.89
N SER A 94 1.78 6.37 4.12
CA SER A 94 3.15 6.49 4.62
C SER A 94 3.32 7.65 5.61
N THR A 95 2.56 8.73 5.45
CA THR A 95 2.63 9.91 6.33
C THR A 95 1.26 10.45 6.68
N GLU A 96 1.05 10.83 7.94
CA GLU A 96 -0.23 11.38 8.41
C GLU A 96 -0.56 12.76 7.83
N LYS A 97 0.47 13.51 7.41
CA LYS A 97 0.34 14.82 6.78
C LYS A 97 1.27 14.96 5.59
N GLN A 98 0.79 15.64 4.56
CA GLN A 98 1.65 16.14 3.50
C GLN A 98 2.45 17.30 4.09
N ALA A 99 3.78 17.15 4.15
CA ALA A 99 4.66 18.25 4.51
C ALA A 99 4.68 19.26 3.36
N THR A 100 4.53 20.53 3.72
CA THR A 100 4.58 21.67 2.78
C THR A 100 5.85 22.48 2.95
N SER A 101 6.60 22.24 4.02
CA SER A 101 7.95 22.77 4.23
C SER A 101 8.90 21.70 4.73
N TRP A 102 10.20 22.00 4.66
CA TRP A 102 11.25 21.13 5.15
C TRP A 102 11.14 20.85 6.65
N GLU A 103 10.74 21.84 7.46
CA GLU A 103 10.61 21.62 8.91
C GLU A 103 9.53 20.59 9.23
N GLU A 104 8.47 20.52 8.42
CA GLU A 104 7.34 19.59 8.58
C GLU A 104 7.67 18.15 8.17
N LEU A 105 8.80 17.91 7.49
CA LEU A 105 9.19 16.57 7.07
C LEU A 105 9.54 15.68 8.28
N PRO A 106 9.04 14.43 8.29
CA PRO A 106 9.49 13.40 9.23
C PRO A 106 11.01 13.19 9.21
N GLU A 107 11.55 12.80 10.37
CA GLU A 107 13.00 12.73 10.60
C GLU A 107 13.68 11.60 9.82
N ASP A 108 12.98 10.48 9.61
CA ASP A 108 13.39 9.39 8.71
C ASP A 108 13.59 9.88 7.27
N ILE A 109 12.68 10.70 6.75
CA ILE A 109 12.81 11.26 5.39
C ILE A 109 13.99 12.24 5.30
N LYS A 110 14.17 13.11 6.31
CA LYS A 110 15.32 14.03 6.37
C LYS A 110 16.65 13.28 6.37
N ASN A 111 16.74 12.22 7.18
CA ASN A 111 17.92 11.36 7.24
C ASN A 111 18.22 10.70 5.88
N THR A 112 17.20 10.29 5.14
CA THR A 112 17.38 9.73 3.79
C THR A 112 17.91 10.79 2.82
N TYR A 113 17.42 12.02 2.87
CA TYR A 113 17.93 13.13 2.03
C TYR A 113 19.40 13.45 2.33
N ASP A 114 19.80 13.46 3.60
CA ASP A 114 21.18 13.69 4.02
C ASP A 114 22.11 12.57 3.49
N LYS A 115 21.67 11.31 3.61
CA LYS A 115 22.40 10.15 3.07
C LYS A 115 22.56 10.21 1.55
N LEU A 116 21.56 10.76 0.84
CA LEU A 116 21.59 10.95 -0.61
C LEU A 116 22.41 12.17 -1.05
N GLY A 117 22.80 13.04 -0.11
CA GLY A 117 23.59 14.24 -0.40
C GLY A 117 22.82 15.30 -1.19
N ILE A 118 21.51 15.43 -0.96
CA ILE A 118 20.67 16.41 -1.67
C ILE A 118 21.08 17.84 -1.25
N PRO A 119 21.36 18.76 -2.21
CA PRO A 119 21.83 20.10 -1.89
C PRO A 119 20.85 20.92 -1.04
N GLU A 120 21.37 21.73 -0.10
CA GLU A 120 20.57 22.59 0.79
C GLU A 120 19.61 23.54 0.06
N ALA A 121 19.93 23.92 -1.18
CA ALA A 121 19.06 24.76 -2.01
C ALA A 121 17.70 24.11 -2.32
N GLU A 122 17.64 22.78 -2.40
CA GLU A 122 16.39 22.03 -2.58
C GLU A 122 15.63 21.88 -1.25
N MET A 123 16.30 22.03 -0.10
CA MET A 123 15.68 21.96 1.24
C MET A 123 14.95 23.26 1.61
N GLN A 124 15.28 24.39 0.98
CA GLN A 124 14.69 25.71 1.31
C GLN A 124 13.53 26.13 0.38
N ARG A 125 13.11 25.26 -0.54
CA ARG A 125 11.95 25.50 -1.42
C ARG A 125 10.64 25.18 -0.74
#